data_AF-A0A2X2BHV6-F1
#
_entry.id   AF-A0A2X2BHV6-F1
#
_cell.length_a   1.000
_cell.length_b   1.000
_cell.length_c   1.000
_cell.angle_alpha   90.00
_cell.angle_beta   90.00
_cell.angle_gamma   90.00
#
_symmetry.space_group_name_H-M   'P 1'
#
loop_
_entity.id
_entity.type
_entity.pdbx_description
1 polymer ?
#
loop_
_entity_poly.entity_id
_entity_poly.type
_entity_poly.pdbx_seq_one_letter_code
_entity_poly.pdbx_strand_id
1 'polypeptide(L)'
;MRDMQEVLSRWGAWSANEGNSIDYSSIAAGFKGLIPSSRRSQEQCSDDDGLKINKAVLHLKINNSYLFQLVIMYYVKNYPLRSMASKTRYFA
;
A
#
# COMPACT_ATOMS: atom_id res chain seq x y z
N MET A 1 14.73 -14.90 -7.58
CA MET A 1 13.46 -14.94 -6.82
C MET A 1 13.36 -13.61 -6.09
N ARG A 2 12.33 -12.80 -6.35
CA ARG A 2 12.20 -11.48 -5.67
C ARG A 2 11.66 -11.70 -4.26
N ASP A 3 12.17 -10.96 -3.29
CA ASP A 3 11.61 -10.97 -1.95
C ASP A 3 10.25 -10.24 -1.95
N MET A 4 9.18 -10.98 -1.70
CA MET A 4 7.82 -10.45 -1.70
C MET A 4 7.59 -9.42 -0.59
N GLN A 5 8.30 -9.52 0.54
CA GLN A 5 8.19 -8.55 1.63
C GLN A 5 8.77 -7.20 1.20
N GLU A 6 9.90 -7.23 0.50
CA GLU A 6 10.53 -6.02 -0.03
C GLU A 6 9.66 -5.37 -1.11
N VAL A 7 9.12 -6.16 -2.03
CA VAL A 7 8.23 -5.68 -3.10
C VAL A 7 6.99 -5.00 -2.50
N LEU A 8 6.34 -5.62 -1.52
CA LEU A 8 5.16 -5.06 -0.87
C LEU A 8 5.48 -3.86 0.03
N SER A 9 6.67 -3.80 0.63
CA SER A 9 7.15 -2.64 1.38
C SER A 9 7.32 -1.42 0.49
N ARG A 10 7.99 -1.57 -0.66
CA ARG A 10 8.18 -0.50 -1.65
C ARG A 10 6.86 -0.04 -2.29
N TRP A 11 5.98 -0.99 -2.59
CA TRP A 11 4.62 -0.70 -3.07
C TRP A 11 3.79 0.03 -2.01
N GLY A 12 3.84 -0.40 -0.76
CA GLY A 12 3.11 0.22 0.34
C GLY A 12 3.56 1.67 0.58
N ALA A 13 4.86 1.93 0.48
CA ALA A 13 5.41 3.28 0.54
C ALA A 13 4.96 4.15 -0.66
N TRP A 14 4.96 3.58 -1.87
CA TRP A 14 4.45 4.22 -3.07
C TRP A 14 2.96 4.57 -2.92
N SER A 15 2.11 3.61 -2.57
CA SER A 15 0.66 3.79 -2.37
C SER A 15 0.33 4.77 -1.24
N ALA A 16 1.10 4.78 -0.15
CA ALA A 16 0.88 5.74 0.94
C ALA A 16 1.23 7.19 0.55
N ASN A 17 2.14 7.37 -0.41
CA ASN A 17 2.61 8.67 -0.85
C ASN A 17 1.75 9.27 -1.98
N GLU A 18 1.08 8.44 -2.78
CA GLU A 18 0.19 8.90 -3.86
C GLU A 18 -1.11 9.55 -3.37
N GLY A 19 -1.35 9.61 -2.06
CA GLY A 19 -2.56 10.17 -1.49
C GLY A 19 -3.47 9.07 -0.99
N ASN A 20 -4.05 9.30 0.19
CA ASN A 20 -4.72 8.35 1.05
C ASN A 20 -6.09 7.87 0.53
N SER A 21 -6.22 7.62 -0.77
CA SER A 21 -7.42 7.10 -1.39
C SER A 21 -7.08 5.79 -2.08
N ILE A 22 -7.71 4.74 -1.57
CA ILE A 22 -7.85 3.43 -2.23
C ILE A 22 -8.55 3.58 -3.62
N ASP A 23 -8.93 4.81 -3.98
CA ASP A 23 -9.32 5.30 -5.30
C ASP A 23 -8.58 6.61 -5.67
N TYR A 24 -7.48 6.49 -6.43
CA TYR A 24 -6.75 7.57 -7.14
C TYR A 24 -5.77 8.46 -6.37
N SER A 25 -4.60 8.71 -6.99
CA SER A 25 -3.81 9.92 -6.75
C SER A 25 -4.62 11.13 -7.21
N SER A 26 -4.97 12.03 -6.29
CA SER A 26 -5.49 13.37 -6.64
C SER A 26 -4.38 14.31 -7.13
N ILE A 27 -3.12 13.86 -7.04
CA ILE A 27 -1.96 14.62 -7.45
C ILE A 27 -1.72 14.31 -8.94
N ALA A 28 -2.04 15.28 -9.79
CA ALA A 28 -1.68 15.22 -11.20
C ALA A 28 -0.14 15.03 -11.33
N ALA A 29 0.30 14.24 -12.31
CA ALA A 29 1.71 13.83 -12.47
C ALA A 29 2.72 15.00 -12.41
N GLY A 30 2.31 16.22 -12.80
CA GLY A 30 3.14 17.43 -12.73
C GLY A 30 3.39 18.01 -11.33
N PHE A 31 2.67 17.58 -10.29
CA PHE A 31 2.82 18.06 -8.91
C PHE A 31 3.50 17.04 -7.97
N LYS A 32 3.84 15.86 -8.49
CA LYS A 32 4.51 14.79 -7.75
C LYS A 32 5.94 15.23 -7.41
N GLY A 33 6.18 15.61 -6.15
CA GLY A 33 7.47 16.10 -5.65
C GLY A 33 7.45 17.53 -5.09
N LEU A 34 6.40 18.31 -5.39
CA LEU A 34 6.21 19.64 -4.79
C LEU A 34 5.60 19.55 -3.38
N ILE A 35 4.81 18.52 -3.12
CA ILE A 35 4.28 18.22 -1.79
C ILE A 35 5.31 17.37 -1.05
N PRO A 36 5.78 17.79 0.15
CA PRO A 36 6.65 16.97 0.97
C PRO A 36 5.98 15.63 1.26
N SER A 37 6.57 14.54 0.77
CA SER A 37 6.10 13.21 1.11
C SER A 37 6.15 13.01 2.62
N SER A 38 5.05 12.57 3.21
CA SER A 38 4.97 12.31 4.66
C SER A 38 5.85 11.13 5.10
N ARG A 39 6.34 10.34 4.13
CA ARG A 39 7.21 9.17 4.32
C ARG A 39 8.46 9.22 3.43
N ARG A 40 9.26 10.28 3.55
CA ARG A 40 10.53 10.46 2.80
C ARG A 40 11.57 9.34 3.02
N SER A 41 11.42 8.49 4.05
CA SER A 41 12.44 7.50 4.43
C SER A 41 12.23 6.09 3.87
N GLN A 42 11.08 5.75 3.29
CA GLN A 42 10.87 4.44 2.66
C GLN A 42 11.14 4.52 1.15
N GLU A 43 11.96 3.59 0.64
CA GLU A 43 12.13 3.40 -0.80
C GLU A 43 10.78 3.08 -1.45
N GLN A 44 10.45 3.78 -2.53
CA GLN A 44 9.22 3.59 -3.30
C GLN A 44 9.53 2.83 -4.58
N CYS A 45 8.58 2.03 -5.06
CA CYS A 45 8.67 1.45 -6.40
C CYS A 45 8.36 2.50 -7.48
N SER A 46 8.62 2.14 -8.75
CA SER A 46 8.21 2.95 -9.90
C SER A 46 6.68 2.95 -10.06
N ASP A 47 6.13 3.88 -10.84
CA ASP A 47 4.69 3.96 -11.09
C ASP A 47 4.17 2.76 -11.87
N ASP A 48 4.94 2.25 -12.83
CA ASP A 48 4.58 1.06 -13.61
C ASP A 48 4.55 -0.20 -12.72
N ASP A 49 5.56 -0.38 -11.85
CA ASP A 49 5.56 -1.46 -10.87
C ASP A 49 4.42 -1.29 -9.85
N GLY A 50 4.19 -0.05 -9.40
CA GLY A 50 3.11 0.32 -8.50
C GLY A 50 1.75 -0.09 -9.02
N LEU A 51 1.46 0.24 -10.28
CA LEU A 51 0.23 -0.13 -10.97
C LEU A 51 0.07 -1.64 -11.18
N LYS A 52 1.14 -2.36 -11.52
CA LYS A 52 1.11 -3.82 -11.69
C LYS A 52 0.78 -4.53 -10.38
N ILE A 53 1.45 -4.14 -9.29
CA ILE A 53 1.20 -4.70 -7.95
C ILE A 53 -0.21 -4.32 -7.49
N ASN A 54 -0.63 -3.08 -7.71
CA ASN A 54 -1.96 -2.64 -7.33
C ASN A 54 -3.07 -3.47 -8.00
N LYS A 55 -2.95 -3.77 -9.30
CA LYS A 55 -3.90 -4.66 -10.00
C LYS A 55 -3.99 -6.02 -9.31
N ALA A 56 -2.86 -6.63 -8.93
CA ALA A 56 -2.85 -7.91 -8.23
C ALA A 56 -3.53 -7.82 -6.84
N VAL A 57 -3.28 -6.73 -6.10
CA VAL A 57 -3.90 -6.48 -4.79
C VAL A 57 -5.41 -6.23 -4.92
N LEU A 58 -5.88 -5.58 -5.99
CA LEU A 58 -7.31 -5.43 -6.29
C LEU A 58 -7.97 -6.77 -6.61
N HIS A 59 -7.30 -7.66 -7.34
CA HIS A 59 -7.79 -9.03 -7.53
C HIS A 59 -7.86 -9.80 -6.19
N LEU A 60 -6.90 -9.58 -5.28
CA LEU A 60 -6.94 -10.16 -3.94
C LEU A 60 -8.17 -9.69 -3.14
N LYS A 61 -8.60 -8.43 -3.30
CA LYS A 61 -9.82 -7.90 -2.66
C LYS A 61 -11.07 -8.70 -3.04
N ILE A 62 -11.19 -9.07 -4.31
CA ILE A 62 -12.33 -9.84 -4.83
C ILE A 62 -12.29 -11.27 -4.30
N ASN A 63 -11.12 -11.90 -4.31
CA ASN A 63 -10.97 -13.30 -3.94
C ASN A 63 -10.97 -13.53 -2.42
N ASN A 64 -10.38 -12.61 -1.66
CA ASN A 64 -10.26 -12.69 -0.21
C ASN A 64 -10.09 -11.29 0.41
N SER A 65 -11.23 -10.67 0.75
CA SER A 65 -11.28 -9.33 1.35
C SER A 65 -10.50 -9.23 2.67
N TYR A 66 -10.44 -10.32 3.46
CA TYR A 66 -9.70 -10.35 4.72
C TYR A 66 -8.19 -10.22 4.51
N LEU A 67 -7.62 -11.01 3.58
CA LEU A 67 -6.20 -10.92 3.23
C LEU A 67 -5.85 -9.56 2.62
N PHE A 68 -6.73 -9.04 1.76
CA PHE A 68 -6.58 -7.68 1.23
C PHE A 68 -6.48 -6.65 2.37
N GLN A 69 -7.39 -6.71 3.35
CA GLN A 69 -7.40 -5.78 4.47
C GLN A 69 -6.12 -5.87 5.32
N LEU A 70 -5.60 -7.08 5.55
CA LEU A 70 -4.32 -7.28 6.22
C LEU A 70 -3.15 -6.63 5.47
N VAL A 71 -3.05 -6.87 4.16
CA VAL A 71 -2.01 -6.28 3.30
C VAL A 71 -2.06 -4.75 3.34
N ILE A 72 -3.25 -4.17 3.21
CA ILE A 72 -3.43 -2.71 3.26
C ILE A 72 -3.07 -2.16 4.65
N MET A 73 -3.51 -2.81 5.73
CA MET A 73 -3.20 -2.37 7.09
C MET A 73 -1.69 -2.37 7.36
N TYR A 74 -0.99 -3.42 6.93
CA TYR A 74 0.43 -3.56 7.21
C TYR A 74 1.29 -2.69 6.31
N TYR A 75 1.18 -2.84 4.99
CA TYR A 75 2.12 -2.22 4.05
C TYR A 75 1.77 -0.77 3.70
N VAL A 76 0.48 -0.42 3.62
CA VAL A 76 0.06 0.95 3.25
C VAL A 76 -0.11 1.80 4.52
N LYS A 77 -0.87 1.30 5.49
CA LYS A 77 -1.18 2.06 6.72
C LYS A 77 -0.10 1.96 7.82
N ASN A 78 0.91 1.10 7.66
CA ASN A 78 1.99 0.89 8.64
C ASN A 78 1.47 0.54 10.06
N TYR A 79 0.40 -0.26 10.17
CA TYR A 79 -0.02 -0.77 11.47
C TYR A 79 1.00 -1.81 11.98
N PRO A 80 1.38 -1.78 13.27
CA PRO A 80 2.17 -2.83 13.86
C PRO A 80 1.35 -4.13 13.98
N LEU A 81 1.97 -5.28 13.72
CA LEU A 81 1.30 -6.60 13.70
C LEU A 81 0.46 -6.87 14.96
N ARG A 82 0.99 -6.48 16.13
CA ARG A 82 0.30 -6.64 17.42
C ARG A 82 -1.03 -5.86 17.48
N SER A 83 -1.07 -4.66 16.91
CA SER A 83 -2.28 -3.83 16.85
C SER A 83 -3.24 -4.26 15.74
N MET A 84 -2.75 -4.98 14.74
CA MET A 84 -3.61 -5.59 13.72
C MET A 84 -4.39 -6.75 14.32
N ALA A 85 -3.76 -7.63 15.10
CA ALA A 85 -4.40 -8.79 15.73
C ALA A 85 -5.62 -8.42 16.60
N SER A 86 -5.58 -7.27 17.27
CA SER A 86 -6.74 -6.78 18.04
C SER A 86 -7.85 -6.20 17.14
N LYS A 87 -7.51 -5.63 15.98
CA LYS A 87 -8.47 -5.06 15.02
C LYS A 87 -9.11 -6.12 14.13
N THR A 88 -8.39 -7.18 13.75
CA THR A 88 -8.93 -8.26 12.91
C THR A 88 -9.73 -9.30 13.68
N ARG A 89 -9.72 -9.28 15.01
CA ARG A 89 -10.53 -10.17 15.87
C ARG A 89 -12.06 -9.97 15.69
N TYR A 90 -12.48 -8.88 15.06
CA TYR A 90 -13.89 -8.57 14.77
C TYR A 90 -14.32 -8.90 13.32
N PHE A 91 -13.40 -9.38 12.48
CA PHE A 91 -13.63 -9.66 11.06
C PHE A 91 -13.44 -11.14 10.68
N ALA A 92 -13.22 -12.01 11.68
CA ALA A 92 -13.11 -13.46 11.53
C ALA A 92 -14.40 -14.15 11.99
#